data_AF-A0A2D5PEY1-F1
#
_entry.id   AF-A0A2D5PEY1-F1
#
_cell.length_a   1.000
_cell.length_b   1.000
_cell.length_c   1.000
_cell.angle_alpha   90.00
_cell.angle_beta   90.00
_cell.angle_gamma   90.00
#
_symmetry.space_group_name_H-M   'P 1'
#
loop_
_entity.id
_entity.type
_entity.pdbx_description
1 polymer ?
#
loop_
_entity_poly.entity_id
_entity_poly.type
_entity_poly.pdbx_seq_one_letter_code
_entity_poly.pdbx_strand_id
1 'polypeptide(L)'
;MSLENGIIFTTAQSAGTGNVIPILHEIRHALARLWEQQEETVIDLRRIPLNADEEIRLSTFLGTGEVQATINAAGLTEIQETSYSGVWIETHHNSDGEILGKYISVSIVPAMLRAQPEEIQSSGTRINDDLQRLADSREAISDPTDS
;
A
#
# COMPACT_ATOMS: atom_id res chain seq x y z
N MET A 1 -10.12 -26.27 52.67
CA MET A 1 -8.86 -25.68 52.20
C MET A 1 -8.73 -26.05 50.74
N SER A 2 -8.75 -25.01 49.90
CA SER A 2 -9.10 -25.08 48.48
C SER A 2 -7.99 -25.67 47.61
N LEU A 3 -8.49 -26.21 46.49
CA LEU A 3 -7.86 -26.97 45.43
C LEU A 3 -6.74 -26.23 44.68
N GLU A 4 -5.86 -27.04 44.12
CA GLU A 4 -4.78 -26.76 43.20
C GLU A 4 -5.29 -26.00 41.94
N ASN A 5 -4.77 -24.79 41.69
CA ASN A 5 -4.92 -24.13 40.40
C ASN A 5 -3.64 -24.35 39.57
N GLY A 6 -3.49 -25.57 39.05
CA GLY A 6 -2.69 -25.79 37.85
C GLY A 6 -3.46 -25.23 36.67
N ILE A 7 -3.08 -24.05 36.18
CA ILE A 7 -3.61 -23.53 34.91
C ILE A 7 -3.06 -24.43 33.80
N ILE A 8 -3.87 -25.42 33.41
CA ILE A 8 -3.66 -26.18 32.17
C ILE A 8 -3.87 -25.19 31.04
N PHE A 9 -2.79 -24.71 30.43
CA PHE A 9 -2.84 -24.11 29.11
C PHE A 9 -3.22 -25.23 28.14
N THR A 10 -4.53 -25.43 27.96
CA THR A 10 -5.05 -26.29 26.90
C THR A 10 -4.61 -25.70 25.56
N THR A 11 -3.61 -26.32 24.97
CA THR A 11 -3.14 -26.11 23.61
C THR A 11 -4.25 -26.52 22.64
N ALA A 12 -5.14 -25.60 22.30
CA ALA A 12 -5.78 -25.64 20.98
C ALA A 12 -4.73 -25.20 19.95
N GLN A 13 -3.76 -26.07 19.68
CA GLN A 13 -2.81 -25.92 18.59
C GLN A 13 -3.60 -26.08 17.28
N SER A 14 -4.19 -24.98 16.84
CA SER A 14 -4.68 -24.89 15.46
C SER A 14 -3.44 -25.03 14.59
N ALA A 15 -3.43 -26.04 13.72
CA ALA A 15 -2.34 -26.30 12.78
C ALA A 15 -2.24 -25.17 11.75
N GLY A 16 -1.73 -24.01 12.19
CA GLY A 16 -1.25 -22.95 11.32
C GLY A 16 0.03 -23.37 10.63
N THR A 17 0.32 -22.75 9.49
CA THR A 17 1.63 -22.88 8.84
C THR A 17 2.76 -22.34 9.72
N GLY A 18 2.42 -21.51 10.72
CA GLY A 18 3.35 -20.91 11.67
C GLY A 18 4.05 -19.67 11.11
N ASN A 19 3.62 -19.18 9.94
CA ASN A 19 4.35 -18.14 9.20
C ASN A 19 4.04 -16.71 9.63
N VAL A 20 3.03 -16.48 10.48
CA VAL A 20 2.71 -15.13 10.98
C VAL A 20 3.88 -14.51 11.73
N ILE A 21 4.47 -15.23 12.70
CA ILE A 21 5.57 -14.69 13.51
C ILE A 21 6.84 -14.42 12.67
N PRO A 22 7.28 -15.33 11.77
CA PRO A 22 8.34 -15.04 10.81
C PRO A 22 8.10 -13.77 9.98
N ILE A 23 6.89 -13.57 9.45
CA ILE A 23 6.55 -12.35 8.69
C ILE A 23 6.71 -11.10 9.56
N LEU A 24 6.20 -11.12 10.79
CA LEU A 24 6.33 -9.98 11.71
C LEU A 24 7.80 -9.68 12.07
N HIS A 25 8.63 -10.72 12.20
CA HIS A 25 10.07 -10.54 12.37
C HIS A 25 10.71 -9.93 11.13
N GLU A 26 10.35 -10.37 9.93
CA GLU A 26 10.86 -9.78 8.68
C GLU A 26 10.47 -8.31 8.55
N ILE A 27 9.22 -7.95 8.86
CA ILE A 27 8.77 -6.54 8.87
C ILE A 27 9.60 -5.71 9.85
N ARG A 28 9.83 -6.22 11.06
CA ARG A 28 10.68 -5.54 12.06
C ARG A 28 12.10 -5.32 11.53
N HIS A 29 12.69 -6.32 10.88
CA HIS A 29 14.03 -6.20 10.30
C HIS A 29 14.06 -5.23 9.11
N ALA A 30 13.03 -5.27 8.25
CA ALA A 30 12.87 -4.35 7.14
C ALA A 30 12.71 -2.89 7.61
N LEU A 31 11.98 -2.64 8.71
CA LEU A 31 11.88 -1.30 9.30
C LEU A 31 13.24 -0.78 9.79
N ALA A 32 14.06 -1.64 10.39
CA ALA A 32 15.41 -1.26 10.79
C ALA A 32 16.27 -0.90 9.57
N ARG A 33 16.21 -1.70 8.49
CA ARG A 33 16.90 -1.41 7.22
C ARG A 33 16.41 -0.11 6.57
N LEU A 34 15.09 0.13 6.58
CA LEU A 34 14.51 1.37 6.08
C LEU A 34 15.06 2.59 6.85
N TRP A 35 15.10 2.51 8.17
CA TRP A 35 15.61 3.61 8.99
C TRP A 35 17.11 3.84 8.79
N GLU A 36 17.92 2.79 8.89
CA GLU A 36 19.38 2.88 8.92
C GLU A 36 19.99 3.10 7.54
N GLN A 37 19.39 2.52 6.49
CA GLN A 37 19.98 2.42 5.15
C GLN A 37 19.11 3.01 4.06
N GLN A 38 17.89 3.47 4.40
CA GLN A 38 16.88 3.91 3.42
C GLN A 38 16.54 2.80 2.41
N GLU A 39 16.70 1.54 2.81
CA GLU A 39 16.42 0.38 1.98
C GLU A 39 14.95 -0.04 2.14
N GLU A 40 14.21 0.02 1.04
CA GLU A 40 12.82 -0.43 0.98
C GLU A 40 12.75 -1.96 0.81
N THR A 41 11.77 -2.60 1.43
CA THR A 41 11.57 -4.05 1.32
C THR A 41 10.14 -4.34 0.86
N VAL A 42 9.97 -5.35 0.01
CA VAL A 42 8.65 -5.89 -0.37
C VAL A 42 8.59 -7.37 -0.01
N ILE A 43 7.55 -7.76 0.71
CA ILE A 43 7.27 -9.14 1.10
C ILE A 43 6.05 -9.61 0.31
N ASP A 44 6.22 -10.62 -0.54
CA ASP A 44 5.13 -11.25 -1.28
C ASP A 44 4.41 -12.28 -0.41
N LEU A 45 3.22 -11.92 0.08
CA LEU A 45 2.45 -12.79 0.95
C LEU A 45 1.90 -14.01 0.22
N ARG A 46 1.73 -13.96 -1.11
CA ARG A 46 1.23 -15.11 -1.88
C ARG A 46 2.27 -16.21 -2.03
N ARG A 47 3.55 -15.88 -1.83
CA ARG A 47 4.66 -16.85 -1.84
C ARG A 47 4.87 -17.53 -0.49
N ILE A 48 4.17 -17.07 0.54
CA ILE A 48 4.24 -17.62 1.89
C ILE A 48 2.94 -18.38 2.13
N PRO A 49 2.98 -19.69 2.46
CA PRO A 49 1.77 -20.41 2.74
C PRO A 49 1.16 -19.83 4.02
N LEU A 50 -0.04 -19.27 3.91
CA LEU A 50 -0.86 -18.77 5.01
C LEU A 50 -2.25 -19.36 4.86
N ASN A 51 -2.82 -19.85 5.95
CA ASN A 51 -4.24 -20.18 5.95
C ASN A 51 -5.09 -18.93 6.28
N ALA A 52 -6.40 -19.02 6.10
CA ALA A 52 -7.31 -17.89 6.31
C ALA A 52 -7.22 -17.31 7.74
N ASP A 53 -7.10 -18.15 8.77
CA ASP A 53 -6.96 -17.68 10.15
C ASP A 53 -5.64 -16.93 10.37
N GLU A 54 -4.57 -17.35 9.70
CA GLU A 54 -3.27 -16.67 9.75
C GLU A 54 -3.29 -15.33 9.02
N GLU A 55 -3.97 -15.24 7.88
CA GLU A 55 -4.18 -13.96 7.19
C GLU A 55 -4.97 -12.98 8.06
N ILE A 56 -6.05 -13.44 8.69
CA ILE A 56 -6.85 -12.63 9.61
C ILE A 56 -6.00 -12.19 10.81
N ARG A 57 -5.24 -13.11 11.42
CA ARG A 57 -4.35 -12.78 12.54
C ARG A 57 -3.29 -11.76 12.15
N LEU A 58 -2.64 -11.93 11.00
CA LEU A 58 -1.64 -11.01 10.48
C LEU A 58 -2.25 -9.61 10.23
N SER A 59 -3.39 -9.56 9.52
CA SER A 59 -4.10 -8.30 9.27
C SER A 59 -4.55 -7.62 10.55
N THR A 60 -5.06 -8.38 11.52
CA THR A 60 -5.49 -7.85 12.82
C THR A 60 -4.31 -7.28 13.60
N PHE A 61 -3.16 -7.96 13.57
CA PHE A 61 -1.95 -7.51 14.26
C PHE A 61 -1.38 -6.24 13.64
N LEU A 62 -1.31 -6.18 12.31
CA LEU A 62 -0.82 -5.00 11.59
C LEU A 62 -1.76 -3.81 11.78
N GLY A 63 -3.06 -4.05 11.87
CA GLY A 63 -4.06 -3.01 12.05
C GLY A 63 -4.18 -2.10 10.84
N THR A 64 -4.74 -0.92 11.04
CA THR A 64 -4.98 0.08 10.00
C THR A 64 -4.42 1.42 10.46
N GLY A 65 -3.63 2.04 9.59
CA GLY A 65 -3.08 3.37 9.77
C GLY A 65 -3.98 4.45 9.20
N GLU A 66 -3.40 5.62 8.97
CA GLU A 66 -4.14 6.83 8.60
C GLU A 66 -4.31 6.97 7.08
N VAL A 67 -3.41 6.37 6.30
CA VAL A 67 -3.34 6.58 4.85
C VAL A 67 -3.88 5.39 4.09
N GLN A 68 -4.78 5.68 3.15
CA GLN A 68 -5.31 4.73 2.17
C GLN A 68 -5.30 5.37 0.79
N ALA A 69 -4.95 4.59 -0.23
CA ALA A 69 -4.91 5.02 -1.61
C ALA A 69 -5.44 3.91 -2.53
N THR A 70 -6.04 4.32 -3.64
CA THR A 70 -6.48 3.42 -4.70
C THR A 70 -5.86 3.86 -6.02
N ILE A 71 -5.38 2.89 -6.79
CA ILE A 71 -4.84 3.11 -8.13
C ILE A 71 -5.72 2.32 -9.09
N ASN A 72 -6.29 3.02 -10.07
CA ASN A 72 -7.11 2.43 -11.12
C ASN A 72 -6.31 2.40 -12.42
N ALA A 73 -5.43 1.42 -12.55
CA ALA A 73 -4.56 1.27 -13.71
C ALA A 73 -4.38 -0.23 -14.02
N ALA A 74 -4.99 -0.70 -15.12
CA ALA A 74 -5.00 -2.12 -15.50
C ALA A 74 -5.58 -3.08 -14.43
N GLY A 75 -6.51 -2.58 -13.62
CA GLY A 75 -7.06 -3.25 -12.44
C GLY A 75 -7.06 -2.30 -11.24
N LEU A 76 -7.80 -2.67 -10.18
CA LEU A 76 -7.77 -1.93 -8.92
C LEU A 76 -6.54 -2.36 -8.11
N THR A 77 -5.75 -1.41 -7.64
CA THR A 77 -4.77 -1.65 -6.58
C THR A 77 -5.16 -0.83 -5.36
N GLU A 78 -5.28 -1.51 -4.21
CA GLU A 78 -5.53 -0.90 -2.91
C GLU A 78 -4.23 -0.87 -2.12
N ILE A 79 -3.86 0.30 -1.61
CA ILE A 79 -2.64 0.51 -0.82
C ILE A 79 -3.05 1.13 0.50
N GLN A 80 -2.67 0.51 1.61
CA GLN A 80 -3.11 0.92 2.93
C GLN A 80 -1.95 0.88 3.91
N GLU A 81 -1.74 1.97 4.65
CA GLU A 81 -0.81 1.98 5.77
C GLU A 81 -1.38 1.14 6.92
N THR A 82 -0.51 0.43 7.61
CA THR A 82 -0.86 -0.30 8.83
C THR A 82 -0.77 0.63 10.04
N SER A 83 -1.08 0.14 11.24
CA SER A 83 -0.85 0.92 12.48
C SER A 83 0.64 1.18 12.78
N TYR A 84 1.54 0.57 12.01
CA TYR A 84 2.98 0.79 12.07
C TYR A 84 3.40 1.66 10.88
N SER A 85 3.84 2.89 11.17
CA SER A 85 4.25 3.83 10.11
C SER A 85 5.37 3.26 9.24
N GLY A 86 5.22 3.45 7.94
CA GLY A 86 6.15 2.91 6.95
C GLY A 86 5.97 1.43 6.63
N VAL A 87 4.94 0.77 7.18
CA VAL A 87 4.50 -0.57 6.77
C VAL A 87 3.15 -0.47 6.09
N TRP A 88 3.07 -0.99 4.87
CA TRP A 88 1.93 -0.85 3.98
C TRP A 88 1.50 -2.22 3.48
N ILE A 89 0.19 -2.40 3.28
CA ILE A 89 -0.41 -3.55 2.61
C ILE A 89 -0.83 -3.10 1.21
N GLU A 90 -0.36 -3.83 0.20
CA GLU A 90 -0.71 -3.60 -1.20
C GLU A 90 -1.49 -4.80 -1.72
N THR A 91 -2.72 -4.58 -2.19
CA THR A 91 -3.57 -5.62 -2.78
C THR A 91 -3.87 -5.25 -4.23
N HIS A 92 -3.45 -6.10 -5.16
CA HIS A 92 -3.64 -5.88 -6.59
C HIS A 92 -4.73 -6.79 -7.10
N HIS A 93 -5.65 -6.23 -7.86
CA HIS A 93 -6.73 -6.93 -8.53
C HIS A 93 -6.53 -6.88 -10.05
N ASN A 94 -7.02 -7.89 -10.75
CA ASN A 94 -7.19 -7.82 -12.20
C ASN A 94 -8.43 -6.99 -12.58
N SER A 95 -8.70 -6.88 -13.88
CA SER A 95 -9.91 -6.23 -14.41
C SER A 95 -11.22 -6.90 -13.97
N ASP A 96 -11.18 -8.17 -13.59
CA ASP A 96 -12.33 -8.96 -13.16
C ASP A 96 -12.56 -8.90 -11.63
N GLY A 97 -11.70 -8.16 -10.91
CA GLY A 97 -11.77 -7.97 -9.45
C GLY A 97 -11.11 -9.07 -8.63
N GLU A 98 -10.49 -10.07 -9.27
CA GLU A 98 -9.77 -11.14 -8.58
C GLU A 98 -8.41 -10.65 -8.08
N ILE A 99 -8.04 -11.03 -6.85
CA ILE A 99 -6.73 -10.69 -6.29
C ILE A 99 -5.65 -11.39 -7.11
N LEU A 100 -4.79 -10.61 -7.75
CA LEU A 100 -3.56 -11.05 -8.42
C LEU A 100 -2.39 -11.15 -7.45
N GLY A 101 -2.27 -10.20 -6.53
CA GLY A 101 -1.11 -10.03 -5.66
C GLY A 101 -1.48 -9.43 -4.33
N LYS A 102 -0.80 -9.86 -3.26
CA LYS A 102 -0.89 -9.22 -1.94
C LYS A 102 0.50 -9.13 -1.35
N TYR A 103 0.92 -7.92 -1.01
CA TYR A 103 2.27 -7.61 -0.59
C TYR A 103 2.26 -6.78 0.69
N ILE A 104 3.34 -6.89 1.46
CA ILE A 104 3.68 -5.91 2.48
C ILE A 104 4.88 -5.13 1.97
N SER A 105 4.74 -3.82 1.80
CA SER A 105 5.88 -2.96 1.50
C SER A 105 6.29 -2.19 2.76
N VAL A 106 7.59 -2.15 3.00
CA VAL A 106 8.21 -1.39 4.08
C VAL A 106 8.98 -0.26 3.43
N SER A 107 8.39 0.93 3.44
CA SER A 107 8.88 2.12 2.73
C SER A 107 8.29 3.39 3.35
N ILE A 108 8.94 4.55 3.12
CA ILE A 108 8.41 5.85 3.57
C ILE A 108 7.09 6.16 2.85
N VAL A 109 7.06 5.92 1.54
CA VAL A 109 5.88 6.00 0.68
C VAL A 109 6.01 4.89 -0.37
N PRO A 110 5.01 4.01 -0.55
CA PRO A 110 5.02 2.96 -1.56
C PRO A 110 5.41 3.48 -2.94
N ALA A 111 6.28 2.75 -3.65
CA ALA A 111 6.82 3.19 -4.94
C ALA A 111 5.73 3.51 -5.97
N MET A 112 4.61 2.78 -5.95
CA MET A 112 3.47 3.01 -6.85
C MET A 112 2.73 4.32 -6.61
N LEU A 113 2.85 4.91 -5.42
CA LEU A 113 2.26 6.21 -5.10
C LEU A 113 3.16 7.39 -5.53
N ARG A 114 4.41 7.12 -5.95
CA ARG A 114 5.35 8.14 -6.38
C ARG A 114 5.09 8.51 -7.83
N ALA A 115 4.92 9.79 -8.11
CA ALA A 115 4.85 10.29 -9.47
C ALA A 115 6.17 10.02 -10.21
N GLN A 116 6.07 9.51 -11.44
CA GLN A 116 7.26 9.23 -12.24
C GLN A 116 7.83 10.53 -12.84
N PRO A 117 9.16 10.70 -12.92
CA PRO A 117 9.78 11.91 -13.47
C PRO A 117 9.26 12.29 -14.87
N GLU A 118 9.02 11.29 -15.73
CA GLU A 118 8.51 11.48 -17.09
C GLU A 118 7.06 12.01 -17.11
N GLU A 119 6.21 11.53 -16.20
CA GLU A 119 4.83 11.99 -16.05
C GLU A 119 4.79 13.43 -15.52
N ILE A 120 5.69 13.78 -14.60
CA ILE A 120 5.86 15.15 -14.09
C ILE A 120 6.27 16.09 -15.22
N GLN A 121 7.27 15.71 -16.02
CA GLN A 121 7.72 16.49 -17.17
C GLN A 121 6.57 16.69 -18.18
N SER A 122 5.89 15.59 -18.55
CA SER A 122 4.76 15.62 -19.49
C SER A 122 3.61 16.49 -19.00
N SER A 123 3.34 16.47 -17.69
CA SER A 123 2.32 17.33 -17.08
C SER A 123 2.68 18.81 -17.17
N GLY A 124 3.96 19.17 -17.01
CA GLY A 124 4.44 20.54 -17.19
C GLY A 124 4.22 21.05 -18.62
N THR A 125 4.56 20.24 -19.62
CA THR A 125 4.29 20.57 -21.04
C THR A 125 2.79 20.73 -21.30
N ARG A 126 1.97 19.79 -20.82
CA ARG A 126 0.51 19.85 -21.01
C ARG A 126 -0.10 21.12 -20.42
N ILE A 127 0.29 21.50 -19.21
CA ILE A 127 -0.19 22.73 -18.57
C ILE A 127 0.23 23.96 -19.38
N ASN A 128 1.46 24.00 -19.90
CA ASN A 128 1.90 25.12 -20.73
C ASN A 128 1.07 25.26 -22.02
N ASP A 129 0.77 24.14 -22.67
CA ASP A 129 -0.08 24.14 -23.87
C ASP A 129 -1.53 24.57 -23.53
N ASP A 130 -2.07 24.10 -22.40
CA ASP A 130 -3.40 24.49 -21.91
C ASP A 130 -3.46 26.01 -21.64
N LEU A 131 -2.41 26.58 -21.02
CA LEU A 131 -2.31 28.02 -20.78
C LEU A 131 -2.29 28.83 -22.08
N GLN A 132 -1.54 28.39 -23.10
CA GLN A 132 -1.51 29.07 -24.39
C GLN A 132 -2.89 29.07 -25.06
N ARG A 133 -3.58 27.92 -25.07
CA ARG A 133 -4.94 27.82 -25.64
C ARG A 133 -5.93 28.74 -24.93
N LEU A 134 -5.80 28.90 -23.61
CA LEU A 134 -6.63 29.83 -22.83
C LEU A 134 -6.32 31.31 -23.14
N ALA A 135 -5.06 31.66 -23.39
CA ALA A 135 -4.68 33.02 -23.77
C ALA A 135 -5.24 33.40 -25.15
N ASP A 136 -5.05 32.54 -26.14
CA ASP A 136 -5.51 32.76 -27.52
C ASP A 136 -7.05 32.90 -27.58
N SER A 137 -7.77 32.12 -26.76
CA SER A 137 -9.23 32.18 -26.68
C SER A 137 -9.75 33.49 -26.07
N ARG A 138 -8.98 34.16 -25.19
CA ARG A 138 -9.38 35.44 -24.59
C ARG A 138 -9.20 36.60 -25.56
N GLU A 139 -8.15 36.56 -26.37
CA GLU A 139 -7.86 37.60 -27.37
C GLU A 139 -8.91 37.59 -28.50
N ALA A 140 -9.42 36.41 -28.87
CA ALA A 140 -10.50 36.25 -29.83
C ALA A 140 -11.88 36.77 -29.35
N ILE A 141 -12.10 36.90 -28.04
CA ILE A 141 -13.37 37.41 -27.47
C ILE A 141 -13.32 38.92 -27.25
N SER A 142 -12.12 39.51 -27.13
CA SER A 142 -11.94 40.96 -26.92
C SER A 142 -12.06 41.81 -28.19
N ASP A 143 -12.31 41.22 -29.36
CA ASP A 143 -12.49 41.93 -30.63
C ASP A 143 -13.93 41.80 -31.19
N PRO A 144 -14.96 42.42 -30.58
CA PRO A 144 -16.14 42.83 -31.30
C PRO A 144 -15.86 44.24 -31.84
N THR A 145 -15.52 44.32 -33.12
CA THR A 145 -15.41 45.56 -33.90
C THR A 145 -16.37 46.64 -33.40
N ASP A 146 -15.77 47.71 -32.89
CA ASP A 146 -16.35 49.04 -32.85
C ASP A 146 -16.90 49.34 -34.26
N SER A 147 -18.22 49.48 -34.38
CA SER A 147 -18.94 49.89 -35.60
C SER A 147 -20.19 50.65 -35.23
#